data_AF-A0A7G9Z921-F1
#
_entry.id   AF-A0A7G9Z921-F1
#
_cell.length_a   1.000
_cell.length_b   1.000
_cell.length_c   1.000
_cell.angle_alpha   90.00
_cell.angle_beta   90.00
_cell.angle_gamma   90.00
#
_symmetry.space_group_name_H-M   'P 1'
#
loop_
_entity.id
_entity.type
_entity.pdbx_description
1 polymer ?
#
loop_
_entity_poly.entity_id
_entity_poly.type
_entity_poly.pdbx_seq_one_letter_code
_entity_poly.pdbx_strand_id
1 'polypeptide(L)'
;MEVVKDTLGVTVYKGTISGLKTVGMAAVATNKGILAHNNAMREELEFLEEIFKLPVEIGSINFGVPVIGAALLANTKGYAAGDATSGAELGRIEDAFWF
;
A
#
# COMPACT_ATOMS: atom_id res chain seq x y z
N MET A 1 12.60 14.31 8.53
CA MET A 1 12.83 13.60 7.25
C MET A 1 14.25 13.09 7.17
N GLU A 2 15.27 13.90 7.49
CA GLU A 2 16.67 13.45 7.53
C GLU A 2 16.87 12.22 8.43
N VAL A 3 16.37 12.23 9.67
CA VAL A 3 16.47 11.05 10.56
C VAL A 3 15.92 9.77 9.92
N VAL A 4 14.77 9.83 9.22
CA VAL A 4 14.18 8.66 8.56
C VAL A 4 15.03 8.22 7.36
N LYS A 5 15.45 9.19 6.53
CA LYS A 5 16.32 8.96 5.37
C LYS A 5 17.62 8.28 5.79
N ASP A 6 18.29 8.82 6.80
CA ASP A 6 19.62 8.40 7.22
C ASP A 6 19.57 7.08 8.00
N THR A 7 18.54 6.89 8.84
CA THR A 7 18.39 5.66 9.64
C THR A 7 18.00 4.47 8.77
N LEU A 8 17.09 4.66 7.80
CA LEU A 8 16.58 3.58 6.96
C LEU A 8 17.37 3.43 5.64
N GLY A 9 18.19 4.41 5.27
CA GLY A 9 18.96 4.39 4.03
C GLY A 9 18.07 4.48 2.77
N VAL A 10 16.94 5.18 2.84
CA VAL A 10 15.95 5.26 1.75
C VAL A 10 15.68 6.70 1.32
N THR A 11 15.28 6.90 0.06
CA THR A 11 14.74 8.19 -0.37
C THR A 11 13.37 8.43 0.24
N VAL A 12 13.12 9.64 0.76
CA VAL A 12 11.88 9.98 1.44
C VAL A 12 11.12 11.04 0.67
N TYR A 13 9.87 10.75 0.35
CA TYR A 13 8.93 11.67 -0.29
C TYR A 13 7.86 12.10 0.71
N LYS A 14 7.24 13.26 0.46
CA LYS A 14 6.06 13.73 1.19
C LYS A 14 4.89 13.79 0.22
N GLY A 15 3.75 13.29 0.65
CA GLY A 15 2.52 13.30 -0.13
C GLY A 15 1.34 12.82 0.70
N THR A 16 0.23 12.59 0.00
CA THR A 16 -0.98 11.97 0.52
C THR A 16 -1.32 10.76 -0.33
N ILE A 17 -2.21 9.91 0.18
CA ILE A 17 -2.85 8.85 -0.60
C ILE A 17 -4.34 8.93 -0.29
N SER A 18 -5.17 9.14 -1.31
CA SER A 18 -6.59 9.48 -1.15
C SER A 18 -6.81 10.71 -0.25
N GLY A 19 -5.90 11.69 -0.28
CA GLY A 19 -5.92 12.87 0.60
C GLY A 19 -5.56 12.58 2.08
N LEU A 20 -5.29 11.32 2.43
CA LEU A 20 -4.86 10.95 3.78
C LEU A 20 -3.37 11.26 3.99
N LYS A 21 -3.08 11.99 5.07
CA LYS A 21 -1.69 12.31 5.48
C LYS A 21 -0.97 11.13 6.12
N THR A 22 -1.74 10.17 6.63
CA THR A 22 -1.26 8.94 7.25
C THR A 22 -1.06 7.87 6.19
N VAL A 23 -0.06 8.07 5.33
CA VAL A 23 0.18 7.26 4.13
C VAL A 23 0.34 5.76 4.44
N GLY A 24 0.93 5.41 5.59
CA GLY A 24 1.06 4.01 6.02
C GLY A 24 -0.25 3.33 6.41
N MET A 25 -1.33 4.09 6.67
CA MET A 25 -2.68 3.53 6.83
C MET A 25 -3.38 3.37 5.47
N ALA A 26 -3.06 4.23 4.51
CA ALA A 26 -3.74 4.31 3.22
C ALA A 26 -3.18 3.32 2.18
N ALA A 27 -1.93 2.88 2.32
CA ALA A 27 -1.32 1.93 1.40
C ALA A 27 -0.32 1.01 2.10
N VAL A 28 -0.11 -0.16 1.51
CA VAL A 28 0.95 -1.10 1.88
C VAL A 28 1.82 -1.36 0.65
N ALA A 29 3.14 -1.25 0.83
CA ALA A 29 4.11 -1.45 -0.22
C ALA A 29 5.03 -2.63 0.14
N THR A 30 5.36 -3.44 -0.86
CA THR A 30 6.43 -4.44 -0.81
C THR A 30 7.44 -4.15 -1.92
N ASN A 31 8.52 -4.95 -1.99
CA ASN A 31 9.48 -4.83 -3.11
C ASN A 31 8.96 -5.48 -4.42
N LYS A 32 7.68 -5.88 -4.48
CA LYS A 32 7.03 -6.47 -5.67
C LYS A 32 5.88 -5.64 -6.21
N GLY A 33 5.23 -4.85 -5.37
CA GLY A 33 4.04 -4.08 -5.73
C GLY A 33 3.48 -3.32 -4.54
N ILE A 34 2.45 -2.51 -4.81
CA ILE A 34 1.83 -1.60 -3.85
C ILE A 34 0.31 -1.79 -3.93
N LEU A 35 -0.34 -1.88 -2.77
CA LEU A 35 -1.79 -1.85 -2.66
C LEU A 35 -2.21 -0.55 -1.95
N ALA A 36 -2.91 0.32 -2.67
CA ALA A 36 -3.35 1.62 -2.21
C ALA A 36 -4.87 1.68 -1.95
N HIS A 37 -5.30 2.71 -1.23
CA HIS A 37 -6.69 3.03 -0.93
C HIS A 37 -7.54 3.10 -2.23
N ASN A 38 -8.73 2.46 -2.24
CA ASN A 38 -9.65 2.41 -3.40
C ASN A 38 -9.95 3.77 -4.06
N ASN A 39 -10.01 4.85 -3.28
CA ASN A 39 -10.28 6.20 -3.78
C ASN A 39 -9.02 7.07 -3.99
N ALA A 40 -7.83 6.47 -4.05
CA ALA A 40 -6.61 7.21 -4.38
C ALA A 40 -6.76 7.92 -5.74
N MET A 41 -6.33 9.18 -5.81
CA MET A 41 -6.43 9.96 -7.04
C MET A 41 -5.43 9.43 -8.07
N ARG A 42 -5.75 9.58 -9.36
CA ARG A 42 -4.87 9.10 -10.43
C ARG A 42 -3.46 9.68 -10.32
N GLU A 43 -3.35 10.97 -10.01
CA GLU A 43 -2.09 11.66 -9.84
C GLU A 43 -1.27 11.11 -8.67
N GLU A 44 -1.94 10.65 -7.59
CA GLU A 44 -1.27 10.00 -6.46
C GLU A 44 -0.78 8.59 -6.85
N LEU A 45 -1.55 7.84 -7.63
CA LEU A 45 -1.16 6.51 -8.13
C LEU A 45 0.03 6.61 -9.09
N GLU A 46 -0.02 7.52 -10.07
CA GLU A 46 1.07 7.77 -11.01
C GLU A 46 2.35 8.19 -10.27
N PHE A 47 2.23 9.02 -9.24
CA PHE A 47 3.36 9.41 -8.40
C PHE A 47 3.96 8.20 -7.64
N LEU A 48 3.13 7.32 -7.08
CA LEU A 48 3.59 6.10 -6.42
C LEU A 48 4.33 5.18 -7.40
N GLU A 49 3.79 4.94 -8.59
CA GLU A 49 4.45 4.16 -9.63
C GLU A 49 5.79 4.79 -10.03
N GLU A 50 5.84 6.12 -10.15
CA GLU A 50 7.06 6.83 -10.49
C GLU A 50 8.15 6.67 -9.42
N ILE A 51 7.84 6.84 -8.15
CA ILE A 51 8.88 6.81 -7.09
C ILE A 51 9.30 5.40 -6.72
N PHE A 52 8.38 4.43 -6.79
CA PHE A 52 8.67 3.03 -6.40
C PHE A 52 9.12 2.17 -7.58
N LYS A 53 8.80 2.56 -8.82
CA LYS A 53 9.06 1.75 -10.03
C LYS A 53 8.46 0.34 -9.93
N LEU A 54 7.28 0.25 -9.31
CA LEU A 54 6.53 -0.97 -9.08
C LEU A 54 5.07 -0.75 -9.48
N PRO A 55 4.33 -1.82 -9.85
CA PRO A 55 2.91 -1.72 -10.12
C PRO A 55 2.15 -1.28 -8.86
N VAL A 56 1.18 -0.40 -9.04
CA VAL A 56 0.29 0.07 -7.98
C VAL A 56 -1.12 -0.36 -8.29
N GLU A 57 -1.68 -1.19 -7.41
CA GLU A 57 -3.08 -1.59 -7.44
C GLU A 57 -3.87 -0.84 -6.36
N ILE A 58 -5.19 -0.74 -6.55
CA ILE A 58 -6.10 -0.20 -5.54
C ILE A 58 -6.92 -1.33 -4.91
N GLY A 59 -7.27 -1.21 -3.63
CA GLY A 59 -8.08 -2.22 -2.95
C GLY A 59 -8.76 -1.75 -1.66
N SER A 60 -9.41 -2.71 -1.01
CA SER A 60 -9.93 -2.62 0.35
C SER A 60 -9.53 -3.85 1.16
N ILE A 61 -9.77 -3.78 2.46
CA ILE A 61 -9.57 -4.89 3.39
C ILE A 61 -10.75 -4.97 4.37
N ASN A 62 -10.93 -6.11 5.04
CA ASN A 62 -11.98 -6.30 6.05
C ASN A 62 -13.39 -5.89 5.58
N PHE A 63 -13.86 -6.44 4.47
CA PHE A 63 -15.18 -6.12 3.88
C PHE A 63 -15.34 -4.65 3.50
N GLY A 64 -14.41 -4.13 2.71
CA GLY A 64 -14.56 -2.83 2.07
C GLY A 64 -14.00 -1.65 2.88
N VAL A 65 -13.33 -1.87 4.01
CA VAL A 65 -12.65 -0.80 4.75
C VAL A 65 -11.45 -0.34 3.92
N PRO A 66 -11.38 0.93 3.51
CA PRO A 66 -10.34 1.37 2.60
C PRO A 66 -9.05 1.80 3.33
N VAL A 67 -8.82 1.34 4.56
CA VAL A 67 -7.64 1.66 5.38
C VAL A 67 -6.71 0.46 5.41
N ILE A 68 -6.04 0.22 4.28
CA ILE A 68 -5.27 -1.02 4.00
C ILE A 68 -4.27 -1.35 5.11
N GLY A 69 -3.42 -0.38 5.49
CA GLY A 69 -2.34 -0.61 6.45
C GLY A 69 -2.80 -0.80 7.89
N ALA A 70 -4.10 -0.62 8.19
CA ALA A 70 -4.64 -0.93 9.51
C ALA A 70 -4.85 -2.45 9.73
N ALA A 71 -4.99 -3.22 8.66
CA ALA A 71 -5.29 -4.65 8.75
C ALA A 71 -4.44 -5.54 7.83
N LEU A 72 -3.49 -4.96 7.10
CA LEU A 72 -2.59 -5.69 6.21
C LEU A 72 -1.13 -5.44 6.57
N LEU A 73 -0.39 -6.53 6.77
CA LEU A 73 1.07 -6.53 6.80
C LEU A 73 1.55 -7.45 5.69
N ALA A 74 2.50 -6.99 4.87
CA ALA A 74 3.03 -7.78 3.76
C ALA A 74 4.54 -7.58 3.60
N ASN A 75 5.21 -8.60 3.10
CA ASN A 75 6.58 -8.53 2.61
C ASN A 75 6.71 -9.42 1.36
N THR A 76 7.90 -9.56 0.79
CA THR A 76 8.09 -10.34 -0.46
C THR A 76 7.82 -11.84 -0.36
N LYS A 77 7.61 -12.37 0.85
CA LYS A 77 7.44 -13.80 1.14
C LYS A 77 6.01 -14.17 1.56
N GLY A 78 5.15 -13.19 1.82
CA GLY A 78 3.76 -13.41 2.19
C GLY A 78 3.15 -12.21 2.91
N TYR A 79 1.93 -12.43 3.42
CA TYR A 79 1.15 -11.40 4.10
C TYR A 79 0.34 -11.97 5.26
N ALA A 80 -0.07 -11.08 6.17
CA ALA A 80 -1.07 -11.32 7.19
C ALA A 80 -2.16 -10.26 7.03
N ALA A 81 -3.42 -10.72 6.95
CA ALA A 81 -4.60 -9.88 6.77
C ALA A 81 -5.57 -10.07 7.94
N GLY A 82 -6.44 -9.07 8.16
CA GLY A 82 -7.51 -9.17 9.16
C GLY A 82 -8.48 -10.32 8.86
N ASP A 83 -9.04 -10.90 9.91
CA ASP A 83 -9.93 -12.08 9.85
C ASP A 83 -11.19 -11.86 9.00
N ALA A 84 -11.68 -10.63 8.97
CA ALA A 84 -12.83 -10.21 8.19
C ALA A 84 -12.48 -9.94 6.71
N THR A 85 -11.25 -10.17 6.25
CA THR A 85 -10.90 -9.93 4.84
C THR A 85 -11.55 -10.97 3.94
N SER A 86 -12.32 -10.51 2.95
CA SER A 86 -13.05 -11.41 2.05
C SER A 86 -12.11 -12.10 1.05
N GLY A 87 -12.52 -13.26 0.51
CA GLY A 87 -11.72 -13.99 -0.48
C GLY A 87 -11.39 -13.18 -1.74
N ALA A 88 -12.29 -12.29 -2.17
CA ALA A 88 -12.02 -11.39 -3.29
C ALA A 88 -10.96 -10.33 -2.96
N GLU A 89 -10.94 -9.83 -1.73
CA GLU A 89 -9.89 -8.91 -1.25
C GLU A 89 -8.55 -9.63 -1.10
N LEU A 90 -8.55 -10.87 -0.58
CA LEU A 90 -7.34 -11.70 -0.51
C LEU A 90 -6.75 -11.95 -1.90
N GLY A 91 -7.58 -12.32 -2.88
CA GLY A 91 -7.12 -12.47 -4.27
C GLY A 91 -6.51 -11.17 -4.82
N ARG A 92 -7.11 -10.02 -4.52
CA ARG A 92 -6.56 -8.73 -4.94
C ARG A 92 -5.22 -8.41 -4.27
N ILE A 93 -5.01 -8.82 -3.02
CA ILE A 93 -3.71 -8.70 -2.31
C ILE A 93 -2.66 -9.59 -2.98
N GLU A 94 -3.03 -10.82 -3.35
CA GLU A 94 -2.14 -11.76 -4.05
C GLU A 94 -1.73 -11.23 -5.42
N ASP A 95 -2.67 -10.69 -6.19
CA ASP A 95 -2.41 -10.05 -7.48
C ASP A 95 -1.50 -8.83 -7.33
N ALA A 96 -1.78 -7.94 -6.37
CA ALA A 96 -1.02 -6.71 -6.15
C ALA A 96 0.44 -6.97 -5.73
N PHE A 97 0.68 -8.05 -4.98
CA PHE A 97 2.00 -8.37 -4.44
C PHE A 97 2.70 -9.55 -5.10
N TRP A 98 2.09 -10.17 -6.11
CA TRP A 98 2.65 -11.28 -6.89
C TRP A 98 3.10 -12.44 -5.98
N PHE A 99 2.16 -12.95 -5.19
CA PHE A 99 2.33 -14.15 -4.37
C PHE A 99 2.00 -15.43 -5.11
#